data_AF-A0A5B9CYT4-F1
#
_entry.id   AF-A0A5B9CYT4-F1
#
_cell.length_a   1.000
_cell.length_b   1.000
_cell.length_c   1.000
_cell.angle_alpha   90.00
_cell.angle_beta   90.00
_cell.angle_gamma   90.00
#
_symmetry.space_group_name_H-M   'P 1'
#
loop_
_entity.id
_entity.type
_entity.pdbx_description
1 polymer ?
#
loop_
_entity_poly.entity_id
_entity_poly.type
_entity_poly.pdbx_seq_one_letter_code
_entity_poly.pdbx_strand_id
1 'polypeptide(L)'
;MAIEMRAKRFGLTLYEAKNPLSGSYIGRLCLQGVLTQEQYDAAQQYLQIRNDYLCAKGLPNAIYDEMPSSSDDKARDKWVAFATEQFINMQEALKEAQQRYRQYNLYAAINHLVIEDQMLPYLVNSLRIALNALQNYFDQKSKW
;
A
#
# COMPACT_ATOMS: atom_id res chain seq x y z
N MET A 1 26.94 -4.48 3.35
CA MET A 1 26.27 -5.64 2.71
C MET A 1 24.83 -5.34 2.24
N ALA A 2 23.84 -5.05 3.10
CA ALA A 2 22.45 -4.82 2.64
C ALA A 2 22.28 -3.58 1.72
N ILE A 3 22.96 -2.47 2.01
CA ILE A 3 22.90 -1.22 1.23
C ILE A 3 23.56 -1.38 -0.14
N GLU A 4 24.72 -2.05 -0.23
CA GLU A 4 25.43 -2.28 -1.49
C GLU A 4 24.66 -3.22 -2.42
N MET A 5 24.03 -4.27 -1.88
CA MET A 5 23.15 -5.14 -2.66
C MET A 5 21.93 -4.37 -3.19
N ARG A 6 21.34 -3.49 -2.38
CA ARG A 6 20.22 -2.62 -2.80
C ARG A 6 20.65 -1.65 -3.91
N ALA A 7 21.79 -1.00 -3.73
CA ALA A 7 22.40 -0.12 -4.73
C ALA A 7 22.60 -0.84 -6.07
N LYS A 8 23.22 -2.03 -6.04
CA LYS A 8 23.44 -2.84 -7.25
C LYS A 8 22.15 -3.35 -7.89
N ARG A 9 21.20 -3.84 -7.09
CA ARG A 9 19.93 -4.40 -7.58
C ARG A 9 19.05 -3.36 -8.26
N PHE A 10 19.06 -2.12 -7.76
CA PHE A 10 18.15 -1.08 -8.21
C PHE A 10 18.83 0.09 -8.95
N GLY A 11 20.13 -0.02 -9.23
CA GLY A 11 20.88 1.02 -9.94
C GLY A 11 20.97 2.34 -9.17
N LEU A 12 21.02 2.27 -7.83
CA LEU A 12 21.08 3.44 -6.95
C LEU A 12 22.52 3.71 -6.52
N THR A 13 22.82 4.96 -6.15
CA THR A 13 24.02 5.29 -5.39
C THR A 13 23.95 4.71 -3.97
N LEU A 14 25.10 4.57 -3.30
CA LEU A 14 25.13 4.14 -1.90
C LEU A 14 24.40 5.10 -0.97
N TYR A 15 24.35 6.40 -1.32
CA TYR A 15 23.60 7.39 -0.56
C TYR A 15 22.09 7.19 -0.71
N GLU A 16 21.60 7.03 -1.93
CA GLU A 16 20.18 6.75 -2.20
C GLU A 16 19.74 5.42 -1.59
N ALA A 17 20.59 4.39 -1.64
CA ALA A 17 20.30 3.08 -1.07
C ALA A 17 20.22 3.06 0.48
N LYS A 18 20.71 4.12 1.16
CA LYS A 18 20.53 4.34 2.60
C LYS A 18 19.14 4.89 2.93
N ASN A 19 18.47 5.54 1.98
CA ASN A 19 17.13 6.05 2.21
C ASN A 19 16.16 4.87 2.40
N PRO A 20 15.40 4.79 3.51
CA PRO A 20 14.42 3.71 3.72
C PRO A 20 13.43 3.54 2.56
N LEU A 21 13.02 4.64 1.91
CA LEU A 21 12.12 4.64 0.76
C LEU A 21 12.69 3.89 -0.44
N SER A 22 14.01 3.80 -0.56
CA SER A 22 14.66 3.04 -1.65
C SER A 22 14.39 1.53 -1.59
N GLY A 23 13.86 1.04 -0.46
CA GLY A 23 13.53 -0.35 -0.22
C GLY A 23 12.39 -0.89 -1.08
N SER A 24 11.47 -0.03 -1.53
CA SER A 24 10.31 -0.40 -2.35
C SER A 24 10.25 0.38 -3.66
N TYR A 25 9.55 -0.15 -4.65
CA TYR A 25 9.37 0.49 -5.95
C TYR A 25 8.59 1.78 -5.84
N ILE A 26 7.51 1.79 -5.06
CA ILE A 26 6.73 3.01 -4.78
C ILE A 26 7.57 4.09 -4.08
N GLY A 27 8.45 3.71 -3.15
CA GLY A 27 9.33 4.66 -2.48
C GLY A 27 10.41 5.21 -3.43
N ARG A 28 10.94 4.38 -4.33
CA ARG A 28 11.83 4.84 -5.41
C ARG A 28 11.11 5.80 -6.38
N LEU A 29 9.86 5.53 -6.75
CA LEU A 29 9.08 6.43 -7.60
C LEU A 29 8.78 7.77 -6.91
N CYS A 30 8.56 7.77 -5.59
CA CYS A 30 8.41 8.98 -4.79
C CYS A 30 9.70 9.80 -4.76
N LEU A 31 10.85 9.15 -4.53
CA LEU A 31 12.18 9.81 -4.55
C LEU A 31 12.50 10.45 -5.91
N GLN A 32 12.01 9.85 -6.99
CA GLN A 32 12.16 10.37 -8.36
C GLN A 32 11.15 11.46 -8.72
N GLY A 33 10.22 11.80 -7.82
CA GLY A 33 9.15 12.77 -8.09
C GLY A 33 8.07 12.28 -9.07
N VAL A 34 8.05 10.98 -9.37
CA VAL A 34 7.02 10.35 -10.23
C VAL A 34 5.71 10.18 -9.46
N LEU A 35 5.82 9.83 -8.18
CA LEU A 35 4.73 9.88 -7.20
C LEU A 35 4.92 11.08 -6.28
N THR A 36 3.81 11.68 -5.84
CA THR A 36 3.84 12.66 -4.76
C THR A 36 3.98 11.97 -3.40
N GLN A 37 4.31 12.74 -2.35
CA GLN A 37 4.37 12.21 -1.00
C GLN A 37 3.01 11.66 -0.56
N GLU A 38 1.91 12.33 -0.89
CA GLU A 38 0.56 11.89 -0.53
C GLU A 38 0.16 10.60 -1.24
N GLN A 39 0.59 10.42 -2.49
CA GLN A 39 0.38 9.15 -3.22
C GLN A 39 1.18 8.02 -2.57
N TYR A 40 2.42 8.30 -2.14
CA TYR A 40 3.22 7.34 -1.40
C TYR A 40 2.57 6.98 -0.05
N ASP A 41 2.10 7.97 0.70
CA ASP A 41 1.44 7.79 2.00
C ASP A 41 0.15 6.97 1.84
N ALA A 42 -0.64 7.23 0.80
CA ALA A 42 -1.83 6.43 0.46
C ALA A 42 -1.47 4.96 0.16
N ALA A 43 -0.32 4.71 -0.49
CA ALA A 43 0.16 3.35 -0.74
C ALA A 43 0.58 2.65 0.57
N GLN A 44 1.22 3.36 1.50
CA GLN A 44 1.56 2.83 2.82
C GLN A 44 0.30 2.51 3.63
N GLN A 45 -0.68 3.42 3.64
CA GLN A 45 -1.95 3.20 4.33
C GLN A 45 -2.73 2.02 3.73
N TYR A 46 -2.70 1.83 2.41
CA TYR A 46 -3.26 0.64 1.76
C TYR A 46 -2.60 -0.65 2.28
N LEU A 47 -1.25 -0.68 2.36
CA LEU A 47 -0.51 -1.84 2.85
C LEU A 47 -0.85 -2.16 4.31
N GLN A 48 -0.99 -1.14 5.16
CA GLN A 48 -1.38 -1.32 6.56
C GLN A 48 -2.79 -1.92 6.67
N ILE A 49 -3.80 -1.30 6.03
CA ILE A 49 -5.19 -1.78 6.08
C ILE A 49 -5.28 -3.22 5.54
N ARG A 50 -4.54 -3.53 4.47
CA ARG A 50 -4.45 -4.90 3.94
C ARG A 50 -3.83 -5.85 4.96
N ASN A 51 -2.72 -5.47 5.62
CA ASN A 51 -2.09 -6.32 6.62
C ASN A 51 -3.00 -6.59 7.81
N ASP A 52 -3.69 -5.56 8.32
CA ASP A 52 -4.66 -5.68 9.40
C ASP A 52 -5.78 -6.66 9.02
N TYR A 53 -6.28 -6.60 7.78
CA TYR A 53 -7.25 -7.55 7.26
C TYR A 53 -6.71 -8.98 7.21
N LEU A 54 -5.48 -9.18 6.71
CA LEU A 54 -4.87 -10.51 6.66
C LEU A 54 -4.70 -11.09 8.08
N CYS A 55 -4.24 -10.27 9.03
CA CYS A 55 -4.14 -10.63 10.44
C CYS A 55 -5.51 -11.01 11.01
N ALA A 56 -6.54 -10.18 10.79
CA ALA A 56 -7.90 -10.40 11.25
C ALA A 56 -8.54 -11.68 10.70
N LYS A 57 -8.12 -12.12 9.51
CA LYS A 57 -8.61 -13.35 8.86
C LYS A 57 -7.71 -14.57 9.08
N GLY A 58 -6.57 -14.42 9.77
CA GLY A 58 -5.60 -15.52 9.94
C GLY A 58 -5.02 -16.01 8.61
N LEU A 59 -4.88 -15.12 7.63
CA LEU A 59 -4.45 -15.47 6.28
C LEU A 59 -2.92 -15.53 6.16
N PRO A 60 -2.38 -16.37 5.25
CA PRO A 60 -0.96 -16.40 4.98
C PRO A 60 -0.46 -15.03 4.47
N ASN A 61 0.82 -14.73 4.72
CA ASN A 61 1.49 -13.45 4.41
C ASN A 61 1.09 -12.25 5.28
N ALA A 62 0.29 -12.46 6.33
CA ALA A 62 0.12 -11.46 7.37
C ALA A 62 1.42 -11.25 8.15
N ILE A 63 1.77 -10.00 8.41
CA ILE A 63 2.88 -9.61 9.29
C ILE A 63 2.29 -9.40 10.68
N TYR A 64 2.55 -10.35 11.59
CA TYR A 64 1.98 -10.41 12.93
C TYR A 64 2.75 -9.63 14.00
N ASP A 65 3.83 -8.94 13.63
CA ASP A 65 4.69 -8.20 14.57
C ASP A 65 3.93 -7.08 15.33
N GLU A 66 2.77 -6.64 14.82
CA GLU A 66 1.92 -5.57 15.41
C GLU A 66 0.56 -6.06 15.92
N MET A 67 0.36 -7.36 16.14
CA MET A 67 -0.94 -7.81 16.66
C MET A 67 -1.15 -7.29 18.09
N PRO A 68 -2.27 -6.62 18.41
CA PRO A 68 -2.55 -6.26 19.79
C PRO A 68 -2.64 -7.54 20.61
N SER A 69 -1.76 -7.72 21.58
CA SER A 69 -1.72 -8.84 22.54
C SER A 69 -2.85 -8.78 23.56
N SER A 70 -4.04 -8.35 23.12
CA SER A 70 -5.23 -8.27 23.93
C SER A 70 -5.66 -9.68 24.32
N SER A 71 -5.49 -10.03 25.59
CA SER A 71 -6.13 -11.19 26.21
C SER A 71 -7.65 -11.04 26.36
N ASP A 72 -8.21 -9.89 25.98
CA ASP A 72 -9.66 -9.64 25.93
C ASP A 72 -10.22 -9.99 24.55
N ASP A 73 -10.97 -11.09 24.50
CA ASP A 73 -11.65 -11.57 23.30
C ASP A 73 -12.63 -10.54 22.72
N LYS A 74 -13.29 -9.72 23.53
CA LYS A 74 -14.25 -8.72 23.04
C LYS A 74 -13.56 -7.56 22.30
N ALA A 75 -12.39 -7.14 22.79
CA ALA A 75 -11.59 -6.13 22.10
C ALA A 75 -11.03 -6.67 20.78
N ARG A 76 -10.62 -7.95 20.77
CA ARG A 76 -10.16 -8.65 19.56
C ARG A 76 -11.26 -8.75 18.50
N ASP A 77 -12.47 -9.15 18.88
CA ASP A 77 -13.60 -9.27 17.94
C ASP A 77 -13.97 -7.92 17.31
N LYS A 78 -13.97 -6.85 18.11
CA LYS A 78 -14.21 -5.49 17.61
C LYS A 78 -13.14 -5.05 16.61
N TRP A 79 -11.87 -5.34 16.91
CA TRP A 79 -10.76 -5.03 16.00
C TRP A 79 -10.85 -5.82 14.69
N VAL A 80 -11.19 -7.12 14.75
CA VAL A 80 -11.40 -7.96 13.57
C VAL A 80 -12.52 -7.40 12.68
N ALA A 81 -13.65 -7.02 13.29
CA ALA A 81 -14.76 -6.41 12.57
C ALA A 81 -14.34 -5.09 11.90
N PHE A 82 -13.65 -4.22 12.64
CA PHE A 82 -13.15 -2.95 12.14
C PHE A 82 -12.17 -3.12 10.97
N ALA A 83 -11.14 -3.96 11.12
CA ALA A 83 -10.15 -4.21 10.07
C ALA A 83 -10.80 -4.81 8.81
N THR A 84 -11.79 -5.69 8.99
CA THR A 84 -12.58 -6.25 7.88
C THR A 84 -13.34 -5.15 7.13
N GLU A 85 -14.05 -4.28 7.87
CA GLU A 85 -14.81 -3.18 7.28
C GLU A 85 -13.90 -2.16 6.57
N GLN A 86 -12.75 -1.81 7.16
CA GLN A 86 -11.77 -0.93 6.55
C GLN A 86 -11.32 -1.43 5.18
N PHE A 87 -10.96 -2.71 5.11
CA PHE A 87 -10.49 -3.30 3.87
C PHE A 87 -11.60 -3.37 2.81
N ILE A 88 -12.81 -3.77 3.19
CA ILE A 88 -13.96 -3.81 2.25
C ILE A 88 -14.26 -2.44 1.67
N ASN A 89 -14.35 -1.40 2.52
CA ASN A 89 -14.65 -0.05 2.07
C ASN A 89 -13.55 0.50 1.15
N MET A 90 -12.28 0.22 1.46
CA MET A 90 -11.15 0.57 0.61
C MET A 90 -11.21 -0.15 -0.76
N GLN A 91 -11.62 -1.42 -0.79
CA GLN A 91 -11.83 -2.16 -2.04
C GLN A 91 -12.98 -1.58 -2.87
N GLU A 92 -14.08 -1.15 -2.24
CA GLU A 92 -15.18 -0.50 -2.94
C GLU A 92 -14.75 0.85 -3.54
N ALA A 93 -13.96 1.66 -2.84
CA ALA A 93 -13.40 2.89 -3.39
C ALA A 93 -12.53 2.64 -4.65
N LEU A 94 -11.69 1.60 -4.62
CA LEU A 94 -10.91 1.17 -5.79
C LEU A 94 -11.78 0.67 -6.94
N LYS A 95 -12.87 -0.03 -6.63
CA LYS A 95 -13.84 -0.53 -7.61
C LYS A 95 -14.57 0.60 -8.30
N GLU A 96 -15.05 1.60 -7.56
CA GLU A 96 -15.67 2.79 -8.13
C GLU A 96 -14.69 3.54 -9.04
N ALA A 97 -13.44 3.70 -8.61
CA ALA A 97 -12.38 4.29 -9.43
C ALA A 97 -12.14 3.47 -10.71
N GLN A 98 -12.06 2.15 -10.61
CA GLN A 98 -11.85 1.28 -11.77
C GLN A 98 -13.01 1.36 -12.78
N GLN A 99 -14.25 1.48 -12.29
CA GLN A 99 -15.42 1.66 -13.14
C GLN A 99 -15.43 3.01 -13.87
N ARG A 100 -14.87 4.05 -13.24
CA ARG A 100 -14.71 5.39 -13.84
C ARG A 100 -13.56 5.44 -14.85
N TYR A 101 -12.45 4.78 -14.55
CA TYR A 101 -11.21 4.80 -15.33
C TYR A 101 -10.97 3.46 -16.06
N ARG A 102 -11.94 3.05 -16.89
CA ARG A 102 -11.97 1.72 -17.54
C ARG A 102 -10.79 1.42 -18.46
N GLN A 103 -10.12 2.46 -18.96
CA GLN A 103 -8.95 2.34 -19.83
C GLN A 103 -7.66 1.97 -19.06
N TYR A 104 -7.68 2.05 -17.73
CA TYR A 104 -6.57 1.68 -16.86
C TYR A 104 -6.87 0.38 -16.12
N ASN A 105 -5.81 -0.32 -15.71
CA ASN A 105 -5.92 -1.49 -14.84
C ASN A 105 -5.38 -1.13 -13.45
N LEU A 106 -6.26 -0.58 -12.61
CA LEU A 106 -5.92 -0.10 -11.27
C LEU A 106 -5.58 -1.27 -10.36
N TYR A 107 -6.31 -2.38 -10.48
CA TYR A 107 -6.05 -3.59 -9.69
C TYR A 107 -4.68 -4.19 -9.97
N ALA A 108 -4.31 -4.33 -11.25
CA ALA A 108 -2.98 -4.82 -11.61
C ALA A 108 -1.88 -3.88 -11.13
N ALA A 109 -2.11 -2.56 -11.18
CA ALA A 109 -1.15 -1.59 -10.68
C ALA A 109 -0.91 -1.74 -9.17
N ILE A 110 -1.98 -1.82 -8.36
CA ILE A 110 -1.84 -2.06 -6.92
C ILE A 110 -1.19 -3.41 -6.64
N ASN A 111 -1.67 -4.48 -7.27
CA ASN A 111 -1.15 -5.82 -7.00
C ASN A 111 0.34 -5.94 -7.34
N HIS A 112 0.73 -5.60 -8.55
CA HIS A 112 2.11 -5.81 -8.97
C HIS A 112 3.08 -4.78 -8.38
N LEU A 113 2.72 -3.50 -8.33
CA LEU A 113 3.69 -2.44 -7.97
C LEU A 113 3.73 -2.18 -6.46
N VAL A 114 2.60 -2.38 -5.75
CA VAL A 114 2.50 -2.08 -4.31
C VAL A 114 2.67 -3.36 -3.48
N ILE A 115 1.96 -4.44 -3.83
CA ILE A 115 1.99 -5.68 -3.04
C ILE A 115 3.21 -6.54 -3.39
N GLU A 116 3.46 -6.76 -4.68
CA GLU A 116 4.53 -7.65 -5.15
C GLU A 116 5.88 -6.92 -5.39
N ASP A 117 5.91 -5.60 -5.23
CA ASP A 117 7.09 -4.75 -5.47
C ASP A 117 7.74 -4.90 -6.86
N GLN A 118 6.94 -5.25 -7.89
CA GLN A 118 7.40 -5.41 -9.26
C GLN A 118 7.61 -4.06 -9.96
N MET A 119 8.71 -3.96 -10.71
CA MET A 119 9.04 -2.80 -11.52
C MET A 119 8.38 -2.89 -12.91
N LEU A 120 7.12 -2.47 -13.01
CA LEU A 120 6.38 -2.44 -14.28
C LEU A 120 6.04 -0.98 -14.67
N PRO A 121 6.94 -0.26 -15.37
CA PRO A 121 6.77 1.16 -15.67
C PRO A 121 5.47 1.50 -16.41
N TYR A 122 4.97 0.58 -17.24
CA TYR A 122 3.73 0.78 -18.01
C TYR A 122 2.47 0.84 -17.13
N LEU A 123 2.53 0.39 -15.87
CA LEU A 123 1.41 0.48 -14.92
C LEU A 123 1.48 1.73 -14.03
N VAL A 124 2.52 2.55 -14.11
CA VAL A 124 2.70 3.71 -13.21
C VAL A 124 1.57 4.73 -13.37
N ASN A 125 1.06 4.95 -14.59
CA ASN A 125 -0.08 5.85 -14.78
C ASN A 125 -1.36 5.30 -14.13
N SER A 126 -1.60 4.00 -14.24
CA SER A 126 -2.70 3.32 -13.53
C SER A 126 -2.52 3.44 -12.01
N LEU A 127 -1.28 3.30 -11.51
CA LEU A 127 -0.96 3.42 -10.09
C LEU A 127 -1.30 4.82 -9.56
N ARG A 128 -0.90 5.88 -10.26
CA ARG A 128 -1.20 7.28 -9.85
C ARG A 128 -2.70 7.51 -9.69
N ILE A 129 -3.51 6.96 -10.61
CA ILE A 129 -4.98 7.08 -10.54
C ILE A 129 -5.53 6.31 -9.34
N ALA A 130 -5.05 5.08 -9.11
CA ALA A 130 -5.47 4.27 -7.98
C ALA A 130 -5.12 4.94 -6.64
N LEU A 131 -3.90 5.47 -6.51
CA LEU A 131 -3.44 6.15 -5.30
C LEU A 131 -4.18 7.47 -5.06
N ASN A 132 -4.52 8.23 -6.11
CA ASN A 132 -5.36 9.41 -5.96
C ASN A 132 -6.78 9.05 -5.48
N ALA A 133 -7.35 7.95 -5.97
CA ALA A 133 -8.66 7.50 -5.50
C ALA A 133 -8.62 7.10 -4.02
N LEU A 134 -7.58 6.38 -3.60
CA LEU A 134 -7.36 5.99 -2.21
C LEU A 134 -7.13 7.21 -1.31
N GLN A 135 -6.28 8.16 -1.73
CA GLN A 135 -6.06 9.41 -1.01
C GLN A 135 -7.38 10.15 -0.77
N ASN A 136 -8.19 10.35 -1.82
CA ASN A 136 -9.48 11.03 -1.68
C ASN A 136 -10.41 10.29 -0.71
N TYR A 137 -10.42 8.95 -0.73
CA TYR A 137 -11.19 8.14 0.21
C TYR A 137 -10.72 8.34 1.66
N PHE A 138 -9.41 8.34 1.90
CA PHE A 138 -8.85 8.57 3.23
C PHE A 138 -9.09 10.00 3.74
N ASP A 139 -8.95 11.01 2.87
CA ASP A 139 -9.21 12.40 3.19
C ASP A 139 -10.69 12.66 3.52
N GLN A 140 -11.61 11.98 2.81
CA GLN A 140 -13.03 12.04 3.12
C GLN A 140 -13.32 11.40 4.46
N LYS A 141 -12.70 10.25 4.75
CA LYS A 141 -12.89 9.56 6.02
C LYS A 141 -12.37 10.36 7.21
N SER A 142 -11.24 11.06 7.07
CA SER A 142 -10.66 11.88 8.16
C SER A 142 -11.52 13.08 8.57
N LYS A 143 -12.55 13.43 7.79
CA LYS A 143 -13.45 14.55 8.08
C LYS A 143 -14.64 14.18 8.99
N TRP A 144 -14.78 12.90 9.35
CA TRP A 144 -15.87 12.35 10.15
C TRP A 144 -15.33 11.46 11.27
#